data_AF-A0A7S3B2V8-F1
#
_entry.id   AF-A0A7S3B2V8-F1
#
_cell.length_a   1.000
_cell.length_b   1.000
_cell.length_c   1.000
_cell.angle_alpha   90.00
_cell.angle_beta   90.00
_cell.angle_gamma   90.00
#
_symmetry.space_group_name_H-M   'P 1'
#
loop_
_entity.id
_entity.type
_entity.pdbx_description
1 polymer ?
#
loop_
_entity_poly.entity_id
_entity_poly.type
_entity_poly.pdbx_seq_one_letter_code
_entity_poly.pdbx_strand_id
1 'polypeptide(L)'
;KIFLKRGDDEDGPARVRPQARLFRPEEVGRLGGECTGPHRGRAGREQFSFDGMTFEDGCLIKTLSVRGLRWDEGVVPTLAELERFKAGMGVGADEELLGGVHSSARGGPKAHFGIGDTVKVIDGDLKHLTGVVDAISTGGGEITILPKHAALHE
;
A
#
# COMPACT_ATOMS: atom_id res chain seq x y z
N LYS A 1 8.45 21.95 15.97
CA LYS A 1 9.71 22.35 15.29
C LYS A 1 10.22 21.14 14.52
N ILE A 2 10.05 21.09 13.20
CA ILE A 2 10.60 20.02 12.38
C ILE A 2 11.61 20.68 11.45
N PHE A 3 12.86 20.27 11.59
CA PHE A 3 14.02 20.86 10.92
C PHE A 3 14.30 20.10 9.63
N LEU A 4 14.27 20.78 8.48
CA LEU A 4 15.01 20.35 7.31
C LEU A 4 16.40 20.99 7.36
N LYS A 5 17.41 20.20 7.71
CA LYS A 5 18.81 20.53 7.43
C LYS A 5 19.24 19.65 6.25
N ARG A 6 19.61 20.28 5.13
CA ARG A 6 20.39 19.67 4.06
C ARG A 6 21.87 19.70 4.46
N GLY A 7 22.58 18.63 4.13
CA GLY A 7 24.04 18.59 4.08
C GLY A 7 24.69 17.89 5.28
N ASP A 8 25.09 16.64 5.01
CA ASP A 8 26.28 15.90 5.45
C ASP A 8 26.66 15.94 6.93
N ASP A 9 26.49 14.79 7.61
CA ASP A 9 27.45 14.18 8.54
C ASP A 9 26.87 12.84 9.07
N GLU A 10 27.67 11.78 8.89
CA GLU A 10 27.84 10.54 9.66
C GLU A 10 26.66 9.67 10.18
N ASP A 11 26.91 8.36 10.20
CA ASP A 11 26.13 7.22 10.70
C ASP A 11 25.12 7.50 11.83
N GLY A 12 23.98 8.10 11.47
CA GLY A 12 22.78 8.17 12.32
C GLY A 12 21.81 7.02 12.02
N PRO A 13 21.01 6.56 13.01
CA PRO A 13 20.01 5.52 12.76
C PRO A 13 19.09 5.94 11.62
N ALA A 14 18.89 5.03 10.66
CA ALA A 14 18.13 5.29 9.45
C ALA A 14 16.82 6.00 9.77
N ARG A 15 16.63 7.21 9.25
CA ARG A 15 15.47 8.05 9.51
C ARG A 15 14.22 7.28 9.07
N VAL A 16 13.42 6.82 10.04
CA VAL A 16 12.17 6.09 9.79
C VAL A 16 11.24 7.01 9.03
N ARG A 17 10.81 6.56 7.85
CA ARG A 17 9.85 7.31 7.03
C ARG A 17 8.48 7.31 7.73
N PRO A 18 7.75 8.43 7.71
CA PRO A 18 6.38 8.44 8.23
C PRO A 18 5.51 7.47 7.44
N GLN A 19 4.47 6.96 8.10
CA GLN A 19 3.44 6.16 7.43
C GLN A 19 2.76 6.99 6.33
N ALA A 20 2.55 6.37 5.17
CA ALA A 20 1.93 7.04 4.03
C ALA A 20 0.46 7.35 4.33
N ARG A 21 0.04 8.59 4.08
CA ARG A 21 -1.35 9.06 4.23
C ARG A 21 -1.61 10.22 3.27
N LEU A 22 -2.87 10.39 2.87
CA LEU A 22 -3.29 11.55 2.08
C LEU A 22 -3.05 12.86 2.83
N PHE A 23 -2.58 13.86 2.09
CA PHE A 23 -2.41 15.22 2.58
C PHE A 23 -3.77 15.85 2.89
N ARG A 24 -3.85 16.55 4.02
CA ARG A 24 -5.06 17.26 4.47
C ARG A 24 -4.67 18.69 4.86
N PRO A 25 -5.06 19.71 4.09
CA PRO A 25 -4.66 21.09 4.34
C PRO A 25 -5.16 21.61 5.71
N GLU A 26 -6.34 21.18 6.14
CA GLU A 26 -6.92 21.57 7.44
C GLU A 26 -6.07 21.12 8.64
N GLU A 27 -5.42 19.96 8.54
CA GLU A 27 -4.58 19.43 9.62
C GLU A 27 -3.30 20.24 9.79
N VAL A 28 -2.77 20.83 8.70
CA VAL A 28 -1.57 21.66 8.72
C VAL A 28 -1.78 22.89 9.59
N GLY A 29 -2.90 23.59 9.40
CA GLY A 29 -3.25 24.78 10.19
C GLY A 29 -3.42 24.45 11.67
N ARG A 30 -4.07 23.33 12.00
CA ARG A 30 -4.24 22.86 13.39
C ARG A 30 -2.90 22.57 14.09
N LEU A 31 -1.90 22.12 13.32
CA LEU A 31 -0.56 21.82 13.83
C LEU A 31 0.37 23.05 13.84
N GLY A 32 -0.15 24.23 13.47
CA GLY A 32 0.62 25.48 13.42
C GLY A 32 1.57 25.59 12.22
N GLY A 33 1.32 24.82 11.15
CA GLY A 33 2.02 24.95 9.88
C GLY A 33 1.30 25.93 8.94
N GLU A 34 2.05 26.47 7.98
CA GLU A 34 1.50 27.31 6.91
C GLU A 34 1.29 26.46 5.65
N CYS A 35 0.06 26.48 5.13
CA CYS A 35 -0.31 25.85 3.87
C CYS A 35 -0.87 26.94 2.95
N THR A 36 -0.43 26.98 1.70
CA THR A 36 -0.96 27.90 0.69
C THR A 36 -1.94 27.17 -0.24
N GLY A 37 -2.99 27.87 -0.69
CA GLY A 37 -4.03 27.32 -1.56
C GLY A 37 -5.45 27.51 -1.01
N PRO A 38 -6.49 26.98 -1.71
CA PRO A 38 -6.39 26.21 -2.93
C PRO A 38 -5.96 27.06 -4.14
N HIS A 39 -5.04 26.53 -4.94
CA HIS A 39 -4.69 27.05 -6.26
C HIS A 39 -5.41 26.22 -7.32
N ARG A 40 -5.83 26.83 -8.42
CA ARG A 40 -6.35 26.05 -9.55
C ARG A 40 -5.21 25.34 -10.27
N GLY A 41 -5.17 24.03 -10.09
CA GLY A 41 -4.29 23.11 -10.78
C GLY A 41 -4.75 22.80 -12.21
N ARG A 42 -4.04 21.85 -12.83
CA ARG A 42 -4.36 21.37 -14.17
C ARG A 42 -5.74 20.69 -14.15
N ALA A 43 -6.52 20.85 -15.22
CA ALA A 43 -7.87 20.30 -15.32
C ALA A 43 -8.87 20.77 -14.24
N GLY A 44 -8.59 21.89 -13.56
CA GLY A 44 -9.51 22.49 -12.59
C GLY A 44 -9.48 21.88 -11.19
N ARG A 45 -8.52 20.98 -10.91
CA ARG A 45 -8.32 20.38 -9.59
C ARG A 45 -7.71 21.38 -8.61
N GLU A 46 -7.96 21.19 -7.31
CA GLU A 46 -7.42 22.06 -6.26
C GLU A 46 -6.02 21.60 -5.85
N GLN A 47 -5.08 22.56 -5.80
CA GLN A 47 -3.70 22.32 -5.39
C GLN A 47 -3.34 23.12 -4.15
N PHE A 48 -2.67 22.45 -3.22
CA PHE A 48 -2.13 23.03 -2.00
C PHE A 48 -0.62 22.95 -2.00
N SER A 49 0.06 23.96 -1.45
CA SER A 49 1.50 23.90 -1.25
C SER A 49 1.84 23.95 0.24
N PHE A 50 2.69 23.02 0.66
CA PHE A 50 3.16 22.89 2.02
C PHE A 50 4.63 22.48 2.00
N ASP A 51 5.49 23.21 2.72
CA ASP A 51 6.93 22.92 2.81
C ASP A 51 7.63 22.79 1.43
N GLY A 52 7.25 23.65 0.48
CA GLY A 52 7.78 23.62 -0.89
C GLY A 52 7.34 22.41 -1.73
N MET A 53 6.43 21.58 -1.23
CA MET A 53 5.80 20.47 -1.96
C MET A 53 4.39 20.86 -2.40
N THR A 54 3.99 20.35 -3.55
CA THR A 54 2.64 20.55 -4.11
C THR A 54 1.81 19.29 -3.94
N PHE A 55 0.58 19.45 -3.49
CA PHE A 55 -0.38 18.39 -3.27
C PHE A 55 -1.65 18.65 -4.08
N GLU A 56 -2.16 17.63 -4.76
CA GLU A 56 -3.40 17.66 -5.54
C GLU A 56 -4.26 16.47 -5.10
N ASP A 57 -5.53 16.70 -4.73
CA ASP A 57 -6.45 15.64 -4.24
C ASP A 57 -5.85 14.78 -3.10
N GLY A 58 -4.99 15.38 -2.27
CA GLY A 58 -4.29 14.70 -1.17
C GLY A 58 -3.03 13.93 -1.58
N CYS A 59 -2.72 13.80 -2.87
CA CYS A 59 -1.53 13.16 -3.41
C CYS A 59 -0.37 14.15 -3.61
N LEU A 60 0.87 13.71 -3.40
CA LEU A 60 2.06 14.52 -3.68
C LEU A 60 2.34 14.58 -5.19
N ILE A 61 2.44 15.79 -5.73
CA ILE A 61 2.88 16.03 -7.11
C ILE A 61 4.37 16.37 -7.09
N LYS A 62 5.19 15.42 -7.60
CA LYS A 62 6.65 15.56 -7.60
C LYS A 62 7.28 15.04 -8.89
N THR A 63 8.13 15.85 -9.50
CA THR A 63 8.95 15.44 -10.63
C THR A 63 10.07 14.51 -10.16
N LEU A 64 10.18 13.33 -10.77
CA LEU A 64 11.21 12.34 -10.52
C LEU A 64 11.92 11.96 -11.83
N SER A 65 13.18 11.54 -11.75
CA SER A 65 13.89 10.99 -12.91
C SER A 65 13.37 9.58 -13.21
N VAL A 66 13.07 9.31 -14.49
CA VAL A 66 12.64 7.98 -14.96
C VAL A 66 13.66 6.90 -14.59
N ARG A 67 14.96 7.23 -14.56
CA ARG A 67 16.02 6.29 -14.16
C ARG A 67 15.89 5.80 -12.72
N GLY A 68 15.21 6.55 -11.85
CA GLY A 68 14.95 6.19 -10.46
C GLY A 68 13.60 5.50 -10.23
N LEU A 69 12.85 5.22 -11.29
CA LEU A 69 11.54 4.58 -11.22
C LEU A 69 11.61 3.16 -11.78
N ARG A 70 10.91 2.23 -11.13
CA ARG A 70 10.57 0.94 -11.71
C ARG A 70 9.25 1.10 -12.45
N TRP A 71 9.22 0.78 -13.73
CA TRP A 71 8.05 0.95 -14.61
C TRP A 71 7.83 -0.25 -15.54
N ASP A 72 8.59 -1.32 -15.35
CA ASP A 72 8.52 -2.56 -16.12
C ASP A 72 7.37 -3.47 -15.64
N GLU A 73 7.23 -4.63 -16.29
CA GLU A 73 6.20 -5.66 -15.99
C GLU A 73 6.28 -6.22 -14.56
N GLY A 74 7.37 -5.94 -13.83
CA GLY A 74 7.54 -6.30 -12.42
C GLY A 74 6.74 -5.43 -11.45
N VAL A 75 6.04 -4.39 -11.91
CA VAL A 75 5.15 -3.57 -11.09
C VAL A 75 3.71 -4.06 -11.23
N VAL A 76 3.26 -4.85 -10.26
CA VAL A 76 1.86 -5.29 -10.16
C VAL A 76 1.21 -4.61 -8.96
N PRO A 77 0.30 -3.63 -9.17
CA PRO A 77 -0.41 -2.98 -8.07
C PRO A 77 -1.22 -3.98 -7.27
N THR A 78 -1.15 -3.87 -5.95
CA THR A 78 -2.03 -4.61 -5.04
C THR A 78 -3.42 -3.98 -5.02
N LEU A 79 -4.45 -4.75 -4.64
CA LEU A 79 -5.81 -4.23 -4.48
C LEU A 79 -5.85 -3.03 -3.52
N ALA A 80 -5.13 -3.11 -2.40
CA ALA A 80 -5.04 -2.02 -1.44
C ALA A 80 -4.37 -0.76 -2.01
N GLU A 81 -3.42 -0.90 -2.94
CA GLU A 81 -2.85 0.25 -3.66
C GLU A 81 -3.87 0.87 -4.61
N LEU A 82 -4.58 0.04 -5.39
CA LEU A 82 -5.62 0.53 -6.30
C LEU A 82 -6.69 1.32 -5.54
N GLU A 83 -7.16 0.83 -4.40
CA GLU A 83 -8.12 1.54 -3.55
C GLU A 83 -7.57 2.88 -3.03
N ARG A 84 -6.30 2.92 -2.61
CA ARG A 84 -5.64 4.14 -2.14
C ARG A 84 -5.50 5.18 -3.25
N PHE A 85 -5.14 4.77 -4.46
CA PHE A 85 -5.00 5.68 -5.59
C PHE A 85 -6.35 6.17 -6.11
N LYS A 86 -7.40 5.35 -6.05
CA LYS A 86 -8.77 5.81 -6.36
C LYS A 86 -9.18 7.00 -5.51
N ALA A 87 -8.91 6.94 -4.20
CA ALA A 87 -9.25 8.01 -3.27
C ALA A 87 -8.57 9.35 -3.60
N GLY A 88 -7.40 9.32 -4.25
CA GLY A 88 -6.62 10.51 -4.59
C GLY A 88 -6.70 10.95 -6.06
N MET A 89 -7.49 10.29 -6.92
CA MET A 89 -7.64 10.64 -8.35
C MET A 89 -8.93 11.41 -8.67
N GLY A 90 -9.78 11.66 -7.68
CA GLY A 90 -11.01 12.44 -7.84
C GLY A 90 -12.06 11.76 -8.74
N VAL A 91 -12.94 12.57 -9.34
CA VAL A 91 -14.19 12.12 -10.03
C VAL A 91 -13.95 11.31 -11.33
N GLY A 92 -12.69 11.12 -11.76
CA GLY A 92 -12.31 10.32 -12.94
C GLY A 92 -11.50 9.06 -12.62
N ALA A 93 -11.35 8.70 -11.34
CA ALA A 93 -10.42 7.68 -10.88
C ALA A 93 -10.64 6.29 -11.50
N ASP A 94 -11.89 5.90 -11.73
CA ASP A 94 -12.20 4.58 -12.27
C ASP A 94 -11.78 4.44 -13.73
N GLU A 95 -11.97 5.45 -14.59
CA GLU A 95 -11.59 5.40 -16.00
C GLU A 95 -10.07 5.32 -16.19
N GLU A 96 -9.30 6.09 -15.40
CA GLU A 96 -7.83 6.10 -15.44
C GLU A 96 -7.22 4.79 -14.92
N LEU A 97 -7.85 4.18 -13.90
CA LEU A 97 -7.34 3.00 -13.23
C LEU A 97 -7.69 1.71 -13.99
N LEU A 98 -8.86 1.65 -14.64
CA LEU A 98 -9.30 0.50 -15.42
C LEU A 98 -8.39 0.21 -16.62
N GLY A 99 -7.76 1.23 -17.21
CA GLY A 99 -6.76 1.05 -18.29
C GLY A 99 -5.51 0.26 -17.89
N GLY A 100 -5.17 0.21 -16.58
CA GLY A 100 -4.01 -0.52 -16.05
C GLY A 100 -4.32 -1.85 -15.36
N VAL A 101 -5.60 -2.22 -15.21
CA VAL A 101 -6.05 -3.38 -14.40
C VAL A 101 -6.01 -4.71 -15.17
N HIS A 102 -5.79 -4.71 -16.48
CA HIS A 102 -5.75 -5.93 -17.30
C HIS A 102 -4.66 -6.95 -16.88
N SER A 103 -3.79 -6.63 -15.92
CA SER A 103 -2.67 -7.47 -15.46
C SER A 103 -2.69 -7.88 -13.98
N SER A 104 -3.58 -7.33 -13.14
CA SER A 104 -3.49 -7.45 -11.66
C SER A 104 -4.39 -8.52 -11.01
N ALA A 105 -5.19 -9.26 -11.79
CA ALA A 105 -6.12 -10.26 -11.28
C ALA A 105 -5.50 -11.57 -10.74
N ARG A 106 -4.19 -11.61 -10.44
CA ARG A 106 -3.48 -12.85 -10.03
C ARG A 106 -2.99 -12.89 -8.58
N GLY A 107 -3.35 -11.94 -7.72
CA GLY A 107 -2.90 -11.94 -6.33
C GLY A 107 -3.92 -11.38 -5.36
N GLY A 108 -4.76 -12.25 -4.80
CA GLY A 108 -5.61 -11.91 -3.65
C GLY A 108 -4.80 -11.53 -2.40
N PRO A 109 -5.44 -11.02 -1.34
CA PRO A 109 -4.76 -10.65 -0.10
C PRO A 109 -4.02 -11.88 0.46
N LYS A 110 -2.69 -11.81 0.45
CA LYS A 110 -1.83 -12.86 1.01
C LYS A 110 -1.89 -12.75 2.53
N ALA A 111 -2.81 -13.47 3.16
CA ALA A 111 -2.68 -13.78 4.57
C ALA A 111 -1.36 -14.55 4.75
N HIS A 112 -0.41 -13.98 5.49
CA HIS A 112 0.86 -14.63 5.76
C HIS A 112 0.65 -15.66 6.87
N PHE A 113 0.49 -16.93 6.49
CA PHE A 113 0.56 -18.06 7.41
C PHE A 113 2.03 -18.35 7.75
N GLY A 114 2.30 -18.74 8.99
CA GLY A 114 3.59 -19.22 9.47
C GLY A 114 3.57 -20.73 9.75
N ILE A 115 4.72 -21.39 9.61
CA ILE A 115 4.88 -22.78 10.06
C ILE A 115 4.60 -22.84 11.57
N GLY A 116 3.74 -23.78 11.98
CA GLY A 116 3.29 -23.91 13.38
C GLY A 116 1.94 -23.24 13.68
N ASP A 117 1.40 -22.42 12.78
CA ASP A 117 0.09 -21.80 12.98
C ASP A 117 -1.02 -22.85 13.02
N THR A 118 -1.97 -22.70 13.94
CA THR A 118 -3.18 -23.54 13.96
C THR A 118 -4.23 -22.91 13.05
N VAL A 119 -4.63 -23.64 12.02
CA VAL A 119 -5.54 -23.16 10.98
C VAL A 119 -6.75 -24.08 10.84
N LYS A 120 -7.86 -23.55 10.32
CA LYS A 120 -9.11 -24.27 10.10
C LYS A 120 -9.59 -24.05 8.68
N VAL A 121 -9.99 -25.12 8.02
CA VAL A 121 -10.58 -25.07 6.66
C VAL A 121 -11.97 -24.42 6.75
N ILE A 122 -12.18 -23.34 5.99
CA ILE A 122 -13.41 -22.55 6.02
C ILE A 122 -14.43 -22.95 4.94
N ASP A 123 -13.98 -23.62 3.88
CA ASP A 123 -14.81 -23.99 2.73
C ASP A 123 -14.33 -25.29 2.04
N GLY A 124 -15.21 -25.96 1.29
CA GLY A 124 -14.97 -27.26 0.63
C GLY A 124 -15.33 -28.50 1.47
N ASP A 125 -15.02 -29.69 0.96
CA ASP A 125 -15.44 -30.97 1.57
C ASP A 125 -14.80 -31.22 2.94
N LEU A 126 -13.58 -30.71 3.16
CA LEU A 126 -12.85 -30.81 4.42
C LEU A 126 -13.13 -29.61 5.35
N LYS A 127 -14.22 -28.87 5.14
CA LYS A 127 -14.60 -27.75 5.98
C LYS A 127 -14.67 -28.16 7.45
N HIS A 128 -14.17 -27.27 8.30
CA HIS A 128 -13.99 -27.45 9.73
C HIS A 128 -12.86 -28.39 10.17
N LEU A 129 -12.15 -29.03 9.25
CA LEU A 129 -10.88 -29.67 9.57
C LEU A 129 -9.92 -28.61 10.12
N THR A 130 -9.29 -28.95 11.25
CA THR A 130 -8.30 -28.10 11.90
C THR A 130 -6.95 -28.78 11.82
N GLY A 131 -5.87 -28.01 11.70
CA GLY A 131 -4.53 -28.55 11.56
C GLY A 131 -3.46 -27.52 11.90
N VAL A 132 -2.21 -27.94 11.83
CA VAL A 132 -1.04 -27.07 12.01
C VAL A 132 -0.34 -26.90 10.68
N VAL A 133 0.09 -25.68 10.34
CA VAL A 133 0.87 -25.43 9.12
C VAL A 133 2.22 -26.13 9.23
N ASP A 134 2.49 -27.04 8.30
CA ASP A 134 3.73 -27.81 8.23
C ASP A 134 4.71 -27.19 7.23
N ALA A 135 4.21 -26.81 6.05
CA ALA A 135 5.00 -26.21 4.99
C ALA A 135 4.26 -25.09 4.26
N ILE A 136 5.02 -24.14 3.72
CA ILE A 136 4.53 -23.02 2.91
C ILE A 136 5.19 -23.13 1.54
N SER A 137 4.38 -23.18 0.48
CA SER A 137 4.90 -23.23 -0.89
C SER A 137 5.66 -21.94 -1.22
N THR A 138 6.81 -22.08 -1.87
CA THR A 138 7.69 -20.96 -2.28
C THR A 138 6.99 -19.95 -3.20
N GLY A 139 5.90 -20.35 -3.88
CA GLY A 139 5.07 -19.48 -4.72
C GLY A 139 4.14 -18.55 -3.94
N GLY A 140 3.97 -18.73 -2.62
CA GLY A 140 3.16 -17.86 -1.76
C GLY A 140 1.69 -17.83 -2.20
N GLY A 141 0.99 -18.93 -1.93
CA GLY A 141 -0.43 -19.12 -2.24
C GLY A 141 -1.01 -20.47 -1.80
N GLU A 142 -0.15 -21.45 -1.53
CA GLU A 142 -0.53 -22.78 -1.04
C GLU A 142 0.25 -23.11 0.24
N ILE A 143 -0.44 -23.74 1.19
CA ILE A 143 0.14 -24.23 2.45
C ILE A 143 -0.25 -25.69 2.64
N THR A 144 0.67 -26.48 3.18
CA THR A 144 0.43 -27.86 3.58
C THR A 144 0.17 -27.89 5.09
N ILE A 145 -0.91 -28.53 5.50
CA ILE A 145 -1.32 -28.61 6.91
C ILE A 145 -1.25 -30.06 7.39
N LEU A 146 -0.78 -30.25 8.62
CA LEU A 146 -0.90 -31.50 9.35
C LEU A 146 -2.27 -31.51 10.06
N PRO A 147 -3.22 -32.36 9.65
CA PRO A 147 -4.56 -32.40 10.23
C PRO A 147 -4.50 -32.89 11.70
N LYS A 148 -5.23 -32.21 12.59
CA LYS A 148 -5.48 -32.66 13.96
C LYS A 148 -6.94 -33.06 14.07
N HIS A 149 -7.24 -34.35 13.85
CA HIS A 149 -8.61 -34.87 13.97
C HIS A 149 -8.61 -36.26 14.61
N ALA A 150 -9.52 -36.47 15.57
CA ALA A 150 -9.61 -37.68 16.40
C ALA A 150 -9.95 -38.98 15.62
N ALA A 151 -10.31 -38.87 14.34
CA ALA A 151 -10.56 -40.01 13.45
C ALA A 151 -9.47 -40.21 12.37
N LEU A 152 -8.45 -39.35 12.36
CA LEU A 152 -7.28 -39.41 11.47
C LEU A 152 -6.05 -39.79 12.30
N HIS A 153 -6.16 -40.89 13.03
CA HIS A 153 -5.03 -41.57 13.65
C HIS A 153 -4.76 -42.82 12.83
N GLU A 154 -3.57 -42.92 12.24
CA GLU A 154 -2.95 -44.23 11.99
C GLU A 154 -2.27 -44.68 13.28
#